data_AF-A0AB34K2F4-F1
#
_entry.id   AF-A0AB34K2F4-F1
#
_cell.length_a   1.000
_cell.length_b   1.000
_cell.length_c   1.000
_cell.angle_alpha   90.00
_cell.angle_beta   90.00
_cell.angle_gamma   90.00
#
_symmetry.space_group_name_H-M   'P 1'
#
loop_
_entity.id
_entity.type
_entity.pdbx_description
1 polymer ?
#
loop_
_entity_poly.entity_id
_entity_poly.type
_entity_poly.pdbx_seq_one_letter_code
_entity_poly.pdbx_strand_id
1 'polypeptide(L)'
;MAASRRCGCLALLLAAWCYLTLHLLPPAPPPRPATRLPPPRRASCASAALNPAFSLREGRVRDPAVLPLPSGGYELYFTHFRGRNPKRMWRGGEAARSYAVRRVRTADWVTFSAADDVTPAGFVSPDAPTAFGGATLLAFQAYPDVALGGPRSGLFFSRRLADGSGWSAPQLFLHEALRLPWNTAGRAIDPTLIVDDGGRLHCFFVGSAHLRAEGGATARRANLLGHAVTDDPSLRRWTILTRDAPLLGVSARAPDGVENVAIFRGARHKFVMVYSEGLQSQHLAHAVSDDLISWSDQGPLRLHAEQRWLAGRYGAPFVWREPAGGPPHDEGEAGGAWCFWMALMGEAELTTHTSFIGLLRSSDGIEWHLLPERNASADVEGGWLTSHVLGSAAASEPNAHSTPDPAGSRPRRSEVILDESGNPRGTLVLSKKKKSRPPHTRSEQKRFRTT
;
A
#
# COMPACT_ATOMS: atom_id res chain seq x y z
N MET A 1 -72.04 -17.45 35.07
CA MET A 1 -72.19 -16.98 33.67
C MET A 1 -72.37 -15.45 33.60
N ALA A 2 -71.36 -14.65 34.00
CA ALA A 2 -71.44 -13.17 33.91
C ALA A 2 -70.17 -12.48 33.37
N ALA A 3 -69.10 -13.22 33.04
CA ALA A 3 -67.84 -12.63 32.58
C ALA A 3 -67.66 -12.61 31.05
N SER A 4 -68.48 -13.33 30.28
CA SER A 4 -68.27 -13.48 28.82
C SER A 4 -68.92 -12.38 27.96
N ARG A 5 -69.77 -11.51 28.53
CA ARG A 5 -70.49 -10.48 27.75
C ARG A 5 -69.79 -9.11 27.64
N ARG A 6 -68.65 -8.90 28.31
CA ARG A 6 -67.96 -7.59 28.32
C ARG A 6 -66.92 -7.41 27.20
N CYS A 7 -66.41 -8.49 26.59
CA CYS A 7 -65.43 -8.37 25.49
C CYS A 7 -66.06 -8.03 24.12
N GLY A 8 -67.33 -8.35 23.90
CA GLY A 8 -67.99 -8.13 22.61
C GLY A 8 -68.25 -6.64 22.30
N CYS A 9 -68.59 -5.83 23.32
CA CYS A 9 -68.92 -4.41 23.10
C CYS A 9 -67.70 -3.55 22.77
N LEU A 10 -66.51 -3.90 23.27
CA LEU A 10 -65.30 -3.11 23.01
C LEU A 10 -64.80 -3.30 21.57
N ALA A 11 -64.92 -4.51 21.02
CA ALA A 11 -64.54 -4.81 19.65
C ALA A 11 -65.44 -4.10 18.62
N LEU A 12 -66.75 -3.99 18.91
CA LEU A 12 -67.69 -3.27 18.04
C LEU A 12 -67.48 -1.76 18.05
N LEU A 13 -67.10 -1.18 19.20
CA LEU A 13 -66.78 0.25 19.29
C LEU A 13 -65.47 0.61 18.56
N LEU A 14 -64.46 -0.26 18.61
CA LEU A 14 -63.20 -0.08 17.85
C LEU A 14 -63.43 -0.20 16.35
N ALA A 15 -64.25 -1.16 15.90
CA ALA A 15 -64.59 -1.31 14.50
C ALA A 15 -65.39 -0.10 13.96
N ALA A 16 -66.35 0.40 14.75
CA ALA A 16 -67.12 1.60 14.40
C ALA A 16 -66.23 2.85 14.34
N TRP A 17 -65.25 2.98 15.25
CA TRP A 17 -64.31 4.11 15.25
C TRP A 17 -63.35 4.09 14.05
N CYS A 18 -62.83 2.92 13.67
CA CYS A 18 -62.02 2.75 12.46
C CYS A 18 -62.82 3.04 11.18
N TYR A 19 -64.09 2.65 11.13
CA TYR A 19 -64.95 2.90 9.97
C TYR A 19 -65.29 4.40 9.83
N LEU A 20 -65.50 5.10 10.94
CA LEU A 20 -65.79 6.54 10.91
C LEU A 20 -64.56 7.38 10.53
N THR A 21 -63.35 6.96 10.94
CA THR A 21 -62.10 7.67 10.61
C THR A 21 -61.68 7.48 9.15
N LEU A 22 -62.01 6.35 8.53
CA LEU A 22 -61.68 6.09 7.12
C LEU A 22 -62.59 6.81 6.12
N HIS A 23 -63.76 7.31 6.54
CA HIS A 23 -64.75 7.92 5.63
C HIS A 23 -64.97 9.42 5.82
N LEU A 24 -64.31 10.05 6.79
CA LEU A 24 -64.38 11.51 7.01
C LEU A 24 -63.09 12.25 6.58
N LEU A 25 -62.08 11.54 6.09
CA LEU A 25 -60.89 12.16 5.53
C LEU A 25 -61.13 12.54 4.06
N PRO A 26 -60.91 13.81 3.67
CA PRO A 26 -61.01 14.22 2.28
C PRO A 26 -60.03 13.40 1.42
N PRO A 27 -60.39 13.05 0.17
CA PRO A 27 -59.50 12.30 -0.71
C PRO A 27 -58.17 13.05 -0.85
N ALA A 28 -57.07 12.32 -0.69
CA ALA A 28 -55.74 12.87 -0.87
C ALA A 28 -55.63 13.48 -2.28
N PRO A 29 -55.05 14.68 -2.42
CA PRO A 29 -54.88 15.29 -3.72
C PRO A 29 -54.07 14.35 -4.64
N PRO A 30 -54.37 14.33 -5.95
CA PRO A 30 -53.65 13.46 -6.88
C PRO A 30 -52.15 13.74 -6.83
N PRO A 31 -51.29 12.70 -6.92
CA PRO A 31 -49.86 12.90 -6.93
C PRO A 31 -49.49 13.82 -8.08
N ARG A 32 -48.78 14.92 -7.77
CA ARG A 32 -48.24 15.81 -8.79
C ARG A 32 -47.40 14.98 -9.77
N PRO A 33 -47.54 15.20 -11.09
CA PRO A 33 -46.70 14.51 -12.06
C PRO A 33 -45.25 14.75 -11.69
N ALA A 34 -44.49 13.67 -11.50
CA ALA A 34 -43.09 13.73 -11.15
C ALA A 34 -42.37 14.60 -12.20
N THR A 35 -42.02 15.82 -11.81
CA THR A 35 -41.05 16.62 -12.55
C THR A 35 -39.82 15.76 -12.69
N ARG A 36 -39.52 15.33 -13.92
CA ARG A 36 -38.26 14.66 -14.24
C ARG A 36 -37.15 15.54 -13.69
N LEU A 37 -36.58 15.11 -12.58
CA LEU A 37 -35.38 15.75 -12.05
C LEU A 37 -34.35 15.69 -13.18
N PRO A 38 -33.67 16.80 -13.50
CA PRO A 38 -32.55 16.75 -14.42
C PRO A 38 -31.57 15.67 -13.92
N PRO A 39 -30.92 14.93 -14.84
CA PRO A 39 -29.92 13.95 -14.42
C PRO A 39 -28.92 14.64 -13.49
N PRO A 40 -28.49 13.99 -12.40
CA PRO A 40 -27.57 14.60 -11.44
C PRO A 40 -26.36 15.12 -12.21
N ARG A 41 -26.13 16.43 -12.14
CA ARG A 41 -24.92 17.04 -12.69
C ARG A 41 -23.74 16.30 -12.06
N ARG A 42 -22.91 15.65 -12.89
CA ARG A 42 -21.65 15.03 -12.44
C ARG A 42 -20.88 16.11 -11.68
N ALA A 43 -20.73 15.95 -10.37
CA ALA A 43 -19.90 16.84 -9.58
C ALA A 43 -18.48 16.78 -10.18
N SER A 44 -17.94 17.94 -10.54
CA SER A 44 -16.64 17.98 -11.17
C SER A 44 -15.56 17.86 -10.09
N CYS A 45 -14.78 16.78 -10.13
CA CYS A 45 -13.46 16.62 -9.48
C CYS A 45 -12.41 17.64 -9.99
N ALA A 46 -12.83 18.84 -10.40
CA ALA A 46 -12.04 19.80 -11.13
C ALA A 46 -11.15 20.60 -10.18
N SER A 47 -10.11 19.97 -9.64
CA SER A 47 -8.87 20.70 -9.39
C SER A 47 -8.02 20.64 -10.66
N ALA A 48 -7.40 21.77 -11.01
CA ALA A 48 -6.37 21.86 -12.03
C ALA A 48 -5.03 21.30 -11.53
N ALA A 49 -5.07 20.25 -10.70
CA ALA A 49 -3.87 19.66 -10.14
C ALA A 49 -3.05 19.00 -11.25
N LEU A 50 -1.83 19.51 -11.44
CA LEU A 50 -0.80 18.85 -12.24
C LEU A 50 -0.25 17.66 -11.45
N ASN A 51 0.29 16.66 -12.14
CA ASN A 51 1.07 15.58 -11.57
C ASN A 51 2.55 15.98 -11.58
N PRO A 52 3.16 16.36 -10.45
CA PRO A 52 4.59 16.65 -10.43
C PRO A 52 5.44 15.38 -10.38
N ALA A 53 4.84 14.19 -10.26
CA ALA A 53 5.52 12.91 -10.07
C ALA A 53 6.59 13.03 -8.96
N PHE A 54 6.15 12.92 -7.70
CA PHE A 54 7.03 13.09 -6.54
C PHE A 54 8.21 12.11 -6.59
N SER A 55 9.40 12.63 -6.39
CA SER A 55 10.64 11.87 -6.25
C SER A 55 11.60 12.61 -5.32
N LEU A 56 12.66 11.92 -4.89
CA LEU A 56 13.76 12.54 -4.15
C LEU A 56 14.99 12.57 -5.05
N ARG A 57 15.76 13.66 -4.98
CA ARG A 57 17.04 13.80 -5.68
C ARG A 57 18.01 12.65 -5.34
N GLU A 58 17.96 12.20 -4.09
CA GLU A 58 18.77 11.11 -3.61
C GLU A 58 17.91 9.87 -3.34
N GLY A 59 18.22 8.78 -4.03
CA GLY A 59 17.57 7.50 -3.81
C GLY A 59 16.27 7.35 -4.58
N ARG A 60 15.37 6.54 -4.04
CA ARG A 60 14.15 6.09 -4.74
C ARG A 60 12.97 6.06 -3.80
N VAL A 61 11.80 6.37 -4.32
CA VAL A 61 10.54 6.39 -3.58
C VAL A 61 9.62 5.28 -4.09
N ARG A 62 8.94 4.58 -3.17
CA ARG A 62 8.00 3.50 -3.50
C ARG A 62 6.89 3.42 -2.46
N ASP A 63 5.88 2.62 -2.77
CA ASP A 63 4.84 2.18 -1.84
C ASP A 63 4.22 3.36 -1.08
N PRO A 64 3.57 4.30 -1.80
CA PRO A 64 2.97 5.46 -1.19
C PRO A 64 1.83 5.08 -0.26
N ALA A 65 1.66 5.85 0.82
CA ALA A 65 0.45 5.87 1.62
C ALA A 65 0.13 7.30 2.04
N VAL A 66 -1.15 7.68 2.04
CA VAL A 66 -1.55 9.08 2.18
C VAL A 66 -2.52 9.24 3.35
N LEU A 67 -2.21 10.18 4.24
CA LEU A 67 -3.13 10.63 5.28
C LEU A 67 -3.56 12.08 4.98
N PRO A 68 -4.81 12.30 4.53
CA PRO A 68 -5.41 13.64 4.52
C PRO A 68 -5.47 14.21 5.94
N LEU A 69 -5.06 15.47 6.10
CA LEU A 69 -5.04 16.15 7.39
C LEU A 69 -6.31 17.00 7.59
N PRO A 70 -6.91 17.01 8.80
CA PRO A 70 -8.07 17.86 9.10
C PRO A 70 -7.80 19.36 8.88
N SER A 71 -6.56 19.80 9.09
CA SER A 71 -6.11 21.18 8.86
C SER A 71 -5.97 21.55 7.37
N GLY A 72 -6.26 20.63 6.46
CA GLY A 72 -5.88 20.71 5.06
C GLY A 72 -4.48 20.15 4.80
N GLY A 73 -4.26 19.73 3.56
CA GLY A 73 -3.04 19.07 3.10
C GLY A 73 -2.97 17.58 3.47
N TYR A 74 -1.77 17.01 3.32
CA TYR A 74 -1.51 15.58 3.33
C TYR A 74 -0.18 15.26 4.01
N GLU A 75 -0.14 14.14 4.74
CA GLU A 75 1.09 13.41 5.01
C GLU A 75 1.24 12.29 3.98
N LEU A 76 2.32 12.30 3.21
CA LEU A 76 2.71 11.22 2.31
C LEU A 76 3.78 10.37 2.99
N TYR A 77 3.44 9.12 3.27
CA TYR A 77 4.33 8.08 3.72
C TYR A 77 4.83 7.29 2.52
N PHE A 78 6.10 6.87 2.53
CA PHE A 78 6.68 6.11 1.43
C PHE A 78 7.93 5.33 1.87
N THR A 79 8.23 4.28 1.13
CA THR A 79 9.53 3.60 1.18
C THR A 79 10.60 4.47 0.53
N HIS A 80 11.67 4.82 1.26
CA HIS A 80 12.86 5.44 0.68
C HIS A 80 14.01 4.44 0.58
N PHE A 81 14.67 4.33 -0.57
CA PHE A 81 15.90 3.54 -0.74
C PHE A 81 17.09 4.42 -1.11
N ARG A 82 18.18 4.39 -0.32
CA ARG A 82 19.39 5.21 -0.52
C ARG A 82 20.54 4.51 -1.26
N GLY A 83 20.36 3.28 -1.75
CA GLY A 83 21.44 2.52 -2.38
C GLY A 83 21.67 2.83 -3.85
N ARG A 84 22.93 2.67 -4.31
CA ARG A 84 23.33 2.89 -5.71
C ARG A 84 22.91 1.77 -6.67
N ASN A 85 22.66 0.55 -6.15
CA ASN A 85 22.36 -0.61 -7.00
C ASN A 85 20.92 -1.14 -6.77
N PRO A 86 20.00 -0.96 -7.74
CA PRO A 86 18.64 -1.50 -7.69
C PRO A 86 18.58 -2.98 -7.36
N LYS A 87 19.47 -3.76 -7.99
CA LYS A 87 19.39 -5.21 -7.98
C LYS A 87 19.84 -5.81 -6.65
N ARG A 88 20.48 -4.98 -5.82
CA ARG A 88 20.88 -5.31 -4.44
C ARG A 88 19.92 -4.75 -3.41
N MET A 89 18.91 -4.01 -3.84
CA MET A 89 17.95 -3.39 -2.93
C MET A 89 17.33 -4.46 -2.00
N TRP A 90 17.13 -5.71 -2.43
CA TRP A 90 16.55 -6.76 -1.57
C TRP A 90 17.57 -7.78 -1.03
N ARG A 91 18.88 -7.53 -1.15
CA ARG A 91 19.94 -8.49 -0.77
C ARG A 91 20.67 -7.99 0.48
N GLY A 92 20.62 -8.79 1.55
CA GLY A 92 21.06 -8.42 2.91
C GLY A 92 22.45 -7.79 3.05
N GLY A 93 22.70 -7.15 4.19
CA GLY A 93 23.91 -6.38 4.49
C GLY A 93 23.66 -4.88 4.35
N GLU A 94 24.05 -4.30 3.20
CA GLU A 94 23.90 -2.88 2.89
C GLU A 94 22.43 -2.47 2.67
N ALA A 95 21.62 -3.36 2.09
CA ALA A 95 20.19 -3.14 1.85
C ALA A 95 19.39 -2.89 3.12
N ALA A 96 19.62 -3.67 4.19
CA ALA A 96 18.89 -3.55 5.45
C ALA A 96 19.11 -2.19 6.13
N ARG A 97 20.21 -1.49 5.81
CA ARG A 97 20.51 -0.13 6.29
C ARG A 97 20.08 0.98 5.34
N SER A 98 19.62 0.62 4.14
CA SER A 98 19.37 1.55 3.05
C SER A 98 17.90 1.93 2.88
N TYR A 99 16.99 1.31 3.65
CA TYR A 99 15.58 1.64 3.62
C TYR A 99 15.07 2.20 4.92
N ALA A 100 14.11 3.12 4.81
CA ALA A 100 13.22 3.45 5.90
C ALA A 100 11.85 3.82 5.33
N VAL A 101 10.81 3.72 6.15
CA VAL A 101 9.60 4.48 5.94
C VAL A 101 9.92 5.94 6.24
N ARG A 102 9.63 6.81 5.28
CA ARG A 102 9.77 8.25 5.43
C ARG A 102 8.43 8.93 5.23
N ARG A 103 8.35 10.18 5.68
CA ARG A 103 7.17 11.04 5.54
C ARG A 103 7.56 12.41 5.03
N VAL A 104 6.75 12.95 4.13
CA VAL A 104 6.73 14.38 3.79
C VAL A 104 5.33 14.94 4.03
N ARG A 105 5.24 16.27 4.18
CA ARG A 105 3.97 17.01 4.18
C ARG A 105 3.83 17.81 2.91
N THR A 106 2.62 17.91 2.40
CA THR A 106 2.29 18.76 1.25
C THR A 106 0.87 19.29 1.36
N ALA A 107 0.61 20.50 0.88
CA ALA A 107 -0.73 21.07 0.80
C ALA A 107 -1.32 20.97 -0.61
N ASP A 108 -0.46 20.90 -1.62
CA ASP A 108 -0.78 21.12 -3.03
C ASP A 108 -0.22 20.03 -3.96
N TRP A 109 0.44 19.02 -3.39
CA TRP A 109 1.19 17.98 -4.10
C TRP A 109 2.36 18.48 -4.94
N VAL A 110 2.68 19.78 -4.92
CA VAL A 110 3.78 20.41 -5.67
C VAL A 110 4.92 20.75 -4.74
N THR A 111 4.60 21.26 -3.56
CA THR A 111 5.54 21.69 -2.54
C THR A 111 5.55 20.66 -1.42
N PHE A 112 6.73 20.11 -1.11
CA PHE A 112 6.92 19.10 -0.08
C PHE A 112 7.85 19.61 1.01
N SER A 113 7.55 19.27 2.26
CA SER A 113 8.47 19.46 3.37
C SER A 113 9.74 18.64 3.19
N ALA A 114 10.75 18.90 4.03
CA ALA A 114 11.83 17.95 4.22
C ALA A 114 11.25 16.58 4.64
N ALA A 115 11.89 15.51 4.17
CA ALA A 115 11.47 14.15 4.49
C ALA A 115 12.02 13.76 5.88
N ASP A 116 11.13 13.27 6.73
CA ASP A 116 11.48 12.74 8.06
C ASP A 116 11.51 11.21 8.03
N ASP A 117 12.44 10.60 8.77
CA ASP A 117 12.41 9.16 8.99
C ASP A 117 11.32 8.82 10.02
N VAL A 118 10.39 7.93 9.64
CA VAL A 118 9.29 7.48 10.51
C VAL A 118 9.68 6.22 11.26
N THR A 119 10.47 5.38 10.63
CA THR A 119 11.01 4.15 11.20
C THR A 119 12.54 4.20 11.21
N PRO A 120 13.21 3.41 12.06
CA PRO A 120 14.60 3.06 11.84
C PRO A 120 14.82 2.42 10.46
N ALA A 121 16.08 2.24 10.09
CA ALA A 121 16.40 1.54 8.85
C ALA A 121 15.94 0.06 8.90
N GLY A 122 15.49 -0.47 7.75
CA GLY A 122 15.09 -1.87 7.58
C GLY A 122 13.58 -2.10 7.43
N PHE A 123 12.78 -1.04 7.60
CA PHE A 123 11.33 -1.08 7.43
C PHE A 123 10.89 -0.34 6.15
N VAL A 124 9.84 -0.85 5.50
CA VAL A 124 9.34 -0.37 4.20
C VAL A 124 7.85 -0.62 4.05
N SER A 125 7.30 -0.14 2.93
CA SER A 125 5.94 -0.35 2.42
C SER A 125 4.89 -0.03 3.48
N PRO A 126 4.85 1.25 3.89
CA PRO A 126 3.86 1.70 4.85
C PRO A 126 2.46 1.63 4.27
N ASP A 127 1.50 1.36 5.14
CA ASP A 127 0.11 1.72 4.91
C ASP A 127 -0.19 3.08 5.55
N ALA A 128 -1.37 3.64 5.29
CA ALA A 128 -1.76 4.88 5.93
C ALA A 128 -2.09 4.69 7.43
N PRO A 129 -1.83 5.72 8.25
CA PRO A 129 -2.31 5.77 9.62
C PRO A 129 -3.79 5.40 9.75
N THR A 130 -4.07 4.31 10.47
CA THR A 130 -5.41 3.75 10.67
C THR A 130 -5.81 3.86 12.13
N ALA A 131 -6.97 4.45 12.41
CA ALA A 131 -7.51 4.52 13.77
C ALA A 131 -8.16 3.18 14.16
N PHE A 132 -7.75 2.58 15.26
CA PHE A 132 -8.32 1.33 15.78
C PHE A 132 -8.11 1.21 17.29
N GLY A 133 -9.16 0.83 18.02
CA GLY A 133 -9.05 0.53 19.45
C GLY A 133 -8.50 1.68 20.30
N GLY A 134 -8.85 2.93 19.96
CA GLY A 134 -8.39 4.13 20.65
C GLY A 134 -6.94 4.55 20.32
N ALA A 135 -6.29 3.91 19.34
CA ALA A 135 -4.96 4.27 18.89
C ALA A 135 -4.93 4.56 17.39
N THR A 136 -3.90 5.28 16.93
CA THR A 136 -3.56 5.38 15.52
C THR A 136 -2.39 4.46 15.22
N LEU A 137 -2.57 3.56 14.27
CA LEU A 137 -1.61 2.53 13.87
C LEU A 137 -0.99 2.91 12.53
N LEU A 138 0.33 2.74 12.39
CA LEU A 138 1.00 2.72 11.10
C LEU A 138 1.54 1.31 10.87
N ALA A 139 0.99 0.60 9.88
CA ALA A 139 1.47 -0.72 9.50
C ALA A 139 2.54 -0.61 8.40
N PHE A 140 3.49 -1.53 8.41
CA PHE A 140 4.57 -1.62 7.44
C PHE A 140 5.21 -3.02 7.51
N GLN A 141 6.24 -3.27 6.70
CA GLN A 141 6.97 -4.53 6.69
C GLN A 141 8.47 -4.34 6.93
N ALA A 142 9.20 -5.44 7.13
CA ALA A 142 10.66 -5.45 7.19
C ALA A 142 11.31 -6.43 6.20
N TYR A 143 12.51 -6.09 5.69
CA TYR A 143 13.31 -6.93 4.78
C TYR A 143 14.77 -7.08 5.21
N PRO A 144 15.30 -8.27 4.91
CA PRO A 144 15.21 -9.44 5.80
C PRO A 144 15.60 -9.07 7.23
N ASP A 145 14.79 -9.50 8.19
CA ASP A 145 15.05 -9.24 9.60
C ASP A 145 15.84 -10.39 10.23
N VAL A 146 17.06 -10.09 10.68
CA VAL A 146 17.93 -11.03 11.42
C VAL A 146 17.24 -11.52 12.70
N ALA A 147 16.39 -10.68 13.33
CA ALA A 147 15.59 -11.03 14.51
C ALA A 147 14.48 -12.07 14.21
N LEU A 148 14.10 -12.25 12.94
CA LEU A 148 13.17 -13.30 12.49
C LEU A 148 13.86 -14.61 12.09
N GLY A 149 15.17 -14.74 12.39
CA GLY A 149 15.92 -15.98 12.21
C GLY A 149 16.37 -16.28 10.79
N GLY A 150 16.50 -15.28 9.92
CA GLY A 150 16.98 -15.46 8.53
C GLY A 150 16.31 -14.53 7.52
N PRO A 151 16.21 -14.89 6.23
CA PRO A 151 15.79 -13.98 5.15
C PRO A 151 14.28 -13.66 5.14
N ARG A 152 13.59 -13.81 6.27
CA ARG A 152 12.13 -13.66 6.37
C ARG A 152 11.73 -12.18 6.40
N SER A 153 10.55 -11.92 5.84
CA SER A 153 9.86 -10.64 5.91
C SER A 153 8.64 -10.80 6.81
N GLY A 154 8.39 -9.84 7.69
CA GLY A 154 7.26 -9.83 8.60
C GLY A 154 6.52 -8.51 8.62
N LEU A 155 5.32 -8.53 9.18
CA LEU A 155 4.45 -7.37 9.32
C LEU A 155 4.65 -6.71 10.68
N PHE A 156 4.83 -5.40 10.67
CA PHE A 156 5.08 -4.60 11.86
C PHE A 156 4.10 -3.44 11.92
N PHE A 157 3.84 -2.96 13.13
CA PHE A 157 3.12 -1.73 13.33
C PHE A 157 3.84 -0.84 14.35
N SER A 158 3.61 0.46 14.24
CA SER A 158 3.89 1.44 15.29
C SER A 158 2.61 2.14 15.70
N ARG A 159 2.53 2.57 16.96
CA ARG A 159 1.44 3.40 17.47
C ARG A 159 1.87 4.85 17.47
N ARG A 160 0.97 5.75 17.09
CA ARG A 160 1.21 7.18 17.27
C ARG A 160 1.31 7.49 18.76
N LEU A 161 2.31 8.26 19.15
CA LEU A 161 2.50 8.69 20.54
C LEU A 161 1.42 9.71 20.93
N ALA A 162 0.99 9.69 22.20
CA ALA A 162 -0.11 10.50 22.70
C ALA A 162 0.17 12.02 22.62
N ASP A 163 1.43 12.40 22.72
CA ASP A 163 1.92 13.78 22.56
C ASP A 163 1.99 14.22 21.08
N GLY A 164 1.69 13.31 20.14
CA GLY A 164 1.78 13.54 18.70
C GLY A 164 3.21 13.69 18.17
N SER A 165 4.24 13.51 19.01
CA SER A 165 5.64 13.78 18.67
C SER A 165 6.23 12.79 17.67
N GLY A 166 5.62 11.61 17.54
CA GLY A 166 6.07 10.60 16.59
C GLY A 166 5.36 9.27 16.74
N TRP A 167 6.12 8.21 16.51
CA TRP A 167 5.67 6.83 16.46
C TRP A 167 6.44 5.99 17.46
N SER A 168 5.78 5.01 18.07
CA SER A 168 6.42 4.02 18.94
C SER A 168 7.44 3.18 18.17
N ALA A 169 8.28 2.44 18.90
CA ALA A 169 9.09 1.40 18.31
C ALA A 169 8.22 0.39 17.52
N PRO A 170 8.71 -0.12 16.38
CA PRO A 170 8.05 -1.17 15.61
C PRO A 170 7.77 -2.43 16.43
N GLN A 171 6.57 -3.00 16.28
CA GLN A 171 6.13 -4.23 16.93
C GLN A 171 5.65 -5.22 15.89
N LEU A 172 6.16 -6.45 15.95
CA LEU A 172 5.70 -7.56 15.10
C LEU A 172 4.25 -7.91 15.43
N PHE A 173 3.43 -8.12 14.40
CA PHE A 173 2.09 -8.67 14.54
C PHE A 173 1.80 -9.72 13.48
N LEU A 174 0.71 -10.48 13.66
CA LEU A 174 0.25 -11.50 12.71
C LEU A 174 1.35 -12.50 12.31
N HIS A 175 2.14 -12.95 13.29
CA HIS A 175 3.27 -13.85 13.07
C HIS A 175 2.85 -15.19 12.44
N GLU A 176 1.61 -15.61 12.67
CA GLU A 176 0.99 -16.80 12.12
C GLU A 176 0.94 -16.80 10.59
N ALA A 177 0.88 -15.62 9.94
CA ALA A 177 0.87 -15.50 8.49
C ALA A 177 2.13 -16.09 7.83
N LEU A 178 3.25 -16.12 8.55
CA LEU A 178 4.52 -16.71 8.07
C LEU A 178 4.50 -18.24 7.97
N ARG A 179 3.48 -18.90 8.53
CA ARG A 179 3.38 -20.36 8.61
C ARG A 179 2.18 -20.93 7.86
N LEU A 180 1.52 -20.12 7.03
CA LEU A 180 0.36 -20.58 6.27
C LEU A 180 0.77 -21.67 5.26
N PRO A 181 -0.06 -22.70 5.04
CA PRO A 181 0.24 -23.80 4.12
C PRO A 181 0.60 -23.33 2.69
N TRP A 182 -0.07 -22.29 2.21
CA TRP A 182 0.17 -21.70 0.89
C TRP A 182 1.34 -20.72 0.86
N ASN A 183 1.86 -20.27 2.01
CA ASN A 183 2.99 -19.33 2.11
C ASN A 183 4.32 -20.09 2.28
N THR A 184 4.71 -20.85 1.27
CA THR A 184 5.86 -21.77 1.37
C THR A 184 7.21 -21.06 1.53
N ALA A 185 7.30 -19.75 1.24
CA ALA A 185 8.52 -18.97 1.45
C ALA A 185 8.58 -18.31 2.85
N GLY A 186 7.51 -18.40 3.65
CA GLY A 186 7.45 -17.85 5.00
C GLY A 186 7.67 -16.34 5.06
N ARG A 187 7.01 -15.60 4.16
CA ARG A 187 7.06 -14.13 4.08
C ARG A 187 5.67 -13.56 4.29
N ALA A 188 5.53 -12.48 5.05
CA ALA A 188 4.31 -11.68 5.07
C ALA A 188 4.71 -10.23 4.83
N ILE A 189 4.15 -9.63 3.78
CA ILE A 189 4.56 -8.33 3.23
C ILE A 189 3.34 -7.45 2.91
N ASP A 190 3.62 -6.18 2.65
CA ASP A 190 2.67 -5.18 2.11
C ASP A 190 1.31 -5.17 2.85
N PRO A 191 1.30 -4.84 4.16
CA PRO A 191 0.06 -4.81 4.92
C PRO A 191 -0.85 -3.67 4.43
N THR A 192 -2.15 -3.93 4.39
CA THR A 192 -3.21 -2.93 4.22
C THR A 192 -4.24 -3.12 5.31
N LEU A 193 -4.44 -2.08 6.12
CA LEU A 193 -5.37 -2.02 7.23
C LEU A 193 -6.63 -1.27 6.82
N ILE A 194 -7.78 -1.82 7.19
CA ILE A 194 -9.07 -1.14 7.06
C ILE A 194 -9.98 -1.54 8.22
N VAL A 195 -10.71 -0.58 8.78
CA VAL A 195 -11.72 -0.84 9.82
C VAL A 195 -13.09 -0.87 9.17
N ASP A 196 -13.87 -1.91 9.45
CA ASP A 196 -15.23 -2.04 8.96
C ASP A 196 -16.24 -1.21 9.78
N ASP A 197 -17.50 -1.18 9.35
CA ASP A 197 -18.56 -0.43 10.03
C ASP A 197 -18.87 -1.00 11.43
N GLY A 198 -18.48 -2.25 11.71
CA GLY A 198 -18.60 -2.90 13.02
C GLY A 198 -17.44 -2.61 13.96
N GLY A 199 -16.43 -1.85 13.51
CA GLY A 199 -15.24 -1.52 14.29
C GLY A 199 -14.18 -2.63 14.30
N ARG A 200 -14.31 -3.67 13.48
CA ARG A 200 -13.32 -4.74 13.33
C ARG A 200 -12.19 -4.27 12.42
N LEU A 201 -10.95 -4.60 12.78
CA LEU A 201 -9.79 -4.33 11.95
C LEU A 201 -9.51 -5.50 11.01
N HIS A 202 -9.42 -5.20 9.72
CA HIS A 202 -8.99 -6.11 8.67
C HIS A 202 -7.53 -5.81 8.32
N CYS A 203 -6.74 -6.85 8.10
CA CYS A 203 -5.39 -6.79 7.55
C CYS A 203 -5.32 -7.67 6.32
N PHE A 204 -5.12 -7.05 5.17
CA PHE A 204 -4.76 -7.73 3.92
C PHE A 204 -3.24 -7.72 3.82
N PHE A 205 -2.66 -8.86 3.45
CA PHE A 205 -1.21 -9.02 3.44
C PHE A 205 -0.82 -9.96 2.32
N VAL A 206 0.43 -9.91 1.88
CA VAL A 206 0.92 -10.76 0.80
C VAL A 206 1.86 -11.83 1.37
N GLY A 207 1.60 -13.09 1.05
CA GLY A 207 2.53 -14.19 1.24
C GLY A 207 3.26 -14.55 -0.05
N SER A 208 4.28 -15.41 0.05
CA SER A 208 5.03 -15.87 -1.14
C SER A 208 5.11 -17.39 -1.20
N ALA A 209 4.90 -17.93 -2.39
CA ALA A 209 4.95 -19.36 -2.66
C ALA A 209 5.99 -19.71 -3.73
N HIS A 210 6.55 -20.92 -3.61
CA HIS A 210 7.32 -21.59 -4.65
C HIS A 210 6.44 -22.66 -5.30
N LEU A 211 5.77 -22.28 -6.38
CA LEU A 211 4.83 -23.14 -7.09
C LEU A 211 5.59 -24.03 -8.07
N ARG A 212 5.30 -25.33 -8.08
CA ARG A 212 5.86 -26.24 -9.08
C ARG A 212 5.12 -26.02 -10.41
N ALA A 213 5.87 -25.80 -11.48
CA ALA A 213 5.29 -25.82 -12.82
C ALA A 213 4.77 -27.24 -13.16
N GLU A 214 3.66 -27.32 -13.89
CA GLU A 214 3.25 -28.57 -14.55
C GLU A 214 4.41 -29.06 -15.43
N GLY A 215 4.87 -30.31 -15.22
CA GLY A 215 6.03 -30.88 -15.92
C GLY A 215 7.38 -30.78 -15.20
N GLY A 216 7.45 -30.16 -14.01
CA GLY A 216 8.33 -30.66 -12.94
C GLY A 216 9.84 -30.34 -12.93
N ALA A 217 10.33 -29.22 -13.50
CA ALA A 217 11.76 -28.86 -13.34
C ALA A 217 12.03 -27.54 -12.58
N THR A 218 11.16 -26.54 -12.68
CA THR A 218 11.43 -25.20 -12.12
C THR A 218 10.29 -24.72 -11.24
N ALA A 219 10.59 -24.40 -9.98
CA ALA A 219 9.64 -23.74 -9.11
C ALA A 219 9.53 -22.25 -9.49
N ARG A 220 8.32 -21.79 -9.82
CA ARG A 220 8.01 -20.37 -10.04
C ARG A 220 7.69 -19.72 -8.70
N ARG A 221 8.28 -18.56 -8.43
CA ARG A 221 7.87 -17.75 -7.27
C ARG A 221 6.59 -16.99 -7.62
N ALA A 222 5.63 -16.98 -6.71
CA ALA A 222 4.43 -16.17 -6.83
C ALA A 222 4.13 -15.44 -5.51
N ASN A 223 3.51 -14.28 -5.60
CA ASN A 223 2.93 -13.58 -4.46
C ASN A 223 1.42 -13.84 -4.38
N LEU A 224 0.90 -14.05 -3.18
CA LEU A 224 -0.46 -14.50 -2.93
C LEU A 224 -1.07 -13.64 -1.82
N LEU A 225 -2.29 -13.15 -2.00
CA LEU A 225 -2.98 -12.29 -1.04
C LEU A 225 -3.64 -13.13 0.06
N GLY A 226 -3.38 -12.77 1.31
CA GLY A 226 -4.06 -13.29 2.49
C GLY A 226 -4.88 -12.20 3.18
N HIS A 227 -5.77 -12.64 4.07
CA HIS A 227 -6.66 -11.76 4.81
C HIS A 227 -6.83 -12.27 6.25
N ALA A 228 -6.66 -11.37 7.20
CA ALA A 228 -6.89 -11.61 8.62
C ALA A 228 -7.74 -10.50 9.24
N VAL A 229 -8.40 -10.81 10.35
CA VAL A 229 -9.20 -9.86 11.11
C VAL A 229 -8.89 -9.91 12.60
N THR A 230 -9.12 -8.80 13.29
CA THR A 230 -9.04 -8.72 14.74
C THR A 230 -10.06 -7.74 15.31
N ASP A 231 -10.65 -8.14 16.44
CA ASP A 231 -11.44 -7.28 17.31
C ASP A 231 -10.63 -6.89 18.58
N ASP A 232 -9.36 -7.29 18.67
CA ASP A 232 -8.49 -7.10 19.83
C ASP A 232 -7.65 -5.82 19.69
N PRO A 233 -7.93 -4.75 20.48
CA PRO A 233 -7.19 -3.49 20.42
C PRO A 233 -5.69 -3.63 20.69
N SER A 234 -5.28 -4.70 21.39
CA SER A 234 -3.87 -4.98 21.68
C SER A 234 -3.12 -5.59 20.49
N LEU A 235 -3.83 -5.99 19.42
CA LEU A 235 -3.31 -6.62 18.20
C LEU A 235 -2.60 -7.96 18.44
N ARG A 236 -2.85 -8.62 19.58
CA ARG A 236 -2.21 -9.89 19.95
C ARG A 236 -2.92 -11.10 19.37
N ARG A 237 -4.23 -11.00 19.12
CA ARG A 237 -5.04 -12.09 18.56
C ARG A 237 -5.55 -11.73 17.18
N TRP A 238 -5.38 -12.62 16.23
CA TRP A 238 -5.85 -12.48 14.85
C TRP A 238 -6.52 -13.77 14.39
N THR A 239 -7.58 -13.63 13.59
CA THR A 239 -8.18 -14.73 12.86
C THR A 239 -7.80 -14.60 11.40
N ILE A 240 -7.00 -15.53 10.88
CA ILE A 240 -6.67 -15.57 9.44
C ILE A 240 -7.81 -16.27 8.70
N LEU A 241 -8.53 -15.51 7.88
CA LEU A 241 -9.69 -16.01 7.12
C LEU A 241 -9.25 -16.85 5.93
N THR A 242 -8.08 -16.55 5.37
CA THR A 242 -7.45 -17.28 4.26
C THR A 242 -6.47 -18.32 4.79
N ARG A 243 -6.85 -19.11 5.79
CA ARG A 243 -5.95 -20.08 6.41
C ARG A 243 -5.53 -21.17 5.44
N ASP A 244 -6.50 -21.70 4.70
CA ASP A 244 -6.32 -22.92 3.89
C ASP A 244 -5.96 -22.60 2.43
N ALA A 245 -6.40 -21.45 1.92
CA ALA A 245 -6.10 -20.97 0.58
C ALA A 245 -5.96 -19.43 0.58
N PRO A 246 -5.14 -18.85 -0.32
CA PRO A 246 -5.05 -17.40 -0.46
C PRO A 246 -6.36 -16.81 -1.02
N LEU A 247 -6.65 -15.55 -0.68
CA LEU A 247 -7.79 -14.80 -1.21
C LEU A 247 -7.67 -14.56 -2.72
N LEU A 248 -6.50 -14.08 -3.15
CA LEU A 248 -6.13 -13.90 -4.55
C LEU A 248 -4.74 -14.46 -4.78
N GLY A 249 -4.46 -14.96 -5.97
CA GLY A 249 -3.19 -15.59 -6.26
C GLY A 249 -2.92 -15.71 -7.75
N VAL A 250 -2.29 -16.81 -8.14
CA VAL A 250 -1.94 -17.06 -9.54
C VAL A 250 -3.19 -17.19 -10.41
N SER A 251 -3.17 -16.51 -11.55
CA SER A 251 -4.20 -16.60 -12.58
C SER A 251 -3.56 -16.77 -13.96
N ALA A 252 -4.39 -16.99 -14.99
CA ALA A 252 -3.92 -16.99 -16.37
C ALA A 252 -3.32 -15.63 -16.80
N ARG A 253 -3.84 -14.51 -16.24
CA ARG A 253 -3.34 -13.15 -16.52
C ARG A 253 -2.07 -12.83 -15.72
N ALA A 254 -1.98 -13.35 -14.50
CA ALA A 254 -0.86 -13.15 -13.59
C ALA A 254 -0.30 -14.49 -13.08
N PRO A 255 0.56 -15.15 -13.87
CA PRO A 255 1.18 -16.41 -13.47
C PRO A 255 2.02 -16.29 -12.18
N ASP A 256 2.58 -15.12 -11.90
CA ASP A 256 3.39 -14.81 -10.72
C ASP A 256 2.61 -14.13 -9.59
N GLY A 257 1.28 -14.06 -9.73
CA GLY A 257 0.36 -13.71 -8.64
C GLY A 257 0.14 -12.21 -8.47
N VAL A 258 -0.06 -11.77 -7.24
CA VAL A 258 -0.53 -10.41 -6.92
C VAL A 258 0.27 -9.79 -5.77
N GLU A 259 0.39 -8.47 -5.74
CA GLU A 259 0.97 -7.72 -4.62
C GLU A 259 0.33 -6.34 -4.45
N ASN A 260 0.62 -5.68 -3.32
CA ASN A 260 0.17 -4.34 -2.93
C ASN A 260 -1.30 -4.02 -3.22
N VAL A 261 -2.14 -3.98 -2.19
CA VAL A 261 -3.57 -3.67 -2.32
C VAL A 261 -3.92 -2.32 -1.71
N ALA A 262 -4.88 -1.64 -2.31
CA ALA A 262 -5.59 -0.50 -1.73
C ALA A 262 -7.06 -0.87 -1.60
N ILE A 263 -7.61 -0.74 -0.41
CA ILE A 263 -9.01 -1.08 -0.14
C ILE A 263 -9.72 0.14 0.41
N PHE A 264 -10.86 0.46 -0.18
CA PHE A 264 -11.64 1.64 0.19
C PHE A 264 -13.12 1.39 -0.10
N ARG A 265 -13.97 2.20 0.51
CA ARG A 265 -15.40 2.21 0.21
C ARG A 265 -15.65 3.05 -1.05
N GLY A 266 -15.99 2.38 -2.14
CA GLY A 266 -16.28 2.98 -3.44
C GLY A 266 -17.70 3.52 -3.56
N ALA A 267 -18.11 3.82 -4.79
CA ALA A 267 -19.48 4.21 -5.08
C ALA A 267 -20.48 3.08 -4.71
N ARG A 268 -21.71 3.47 -4.32
CA ARG A 268 -22.81 2.54 -3.95
C ARG A 268 -22.53 1.68 -2.71
N HIS A 269 -21.68 2.15 -1.80
CA HIS A 269 -21.36 1.49 -0.52
C HIS A 269 -20.65 0.13 -0.62
N LYS A 270 -20.20 -0.27 -1.82
CA LYS A 270 -19.35 -1.46 -1.98
C LYS A 270 -17.90 -1.14 -1.62
N PHE A 271 -17.19 -2.14 -1.12
CA PHE A 271 -15.75 -2.09 -1.01
C PHE A 271 -15.12 -2.39 -2.36
N VAL A 272 -14.07 -1.63 -2.68
CA VAL A 272 -13.26 -1.80 -3.88
C VAL A 272 -11.84 -2.09 -3.42
N MET A 273 -11.24 -3.13 -3.97
CA MET A 273 -9.82 -3.46 -3.84
C MET A 273 -9.17 -3.17 -5.19
N VAL A 274 -8.21 -2.27 -5.22
CA VAL A 274 -7.30 -2.09 -6.35
C VAL A 274 -5.97 -2.74 -5.98
N TYR A 275 -5.41 -3.56 -6.86
CA TYR A 275 -4.20 -4.33 -6.55
C TYR A 275 -3.25 -4.41 -7.74
N SER A 276 -1.97 -4.67 -7.45
CA SER A 276 -0.97 -4.89 -8.48
C SER A 276 -1.03 -6.36 -8.92
N GLU A 277 -1.53 -6.60 -10.13
CA GLU A 277 -1.67 -7.92 -10.75
C GLU A 277 -0.42 -8.22 -11.60
N GLY A 278 0.27 -9.32 -11.27
CA GLY A 278 1.54 -9.72 -11.89
C GLY A 278 2.77 -9.06 -11.27
N LEU A 279 3.91 -9.77 -11.30
CA LEU A 279 5.21 -9.26 -10.82
C LEU A 279 6.12 -8.85 -11.97
N GLN A 280 6.16 -9.66 -13.04
CA GLN A 280 6.96 -9.40 -14.23
C GLN A 280 6.23 -8.47 -15.22
N SER A 281 4.93 -8.66 -15.39
CA SER A 281 4.05 -7.87 -16.25
C SER A 281 3.01 -7.14 -15.41
N GLN A 282 3.51 -6.41 -14.41
CA GLN A 282 2.70 -5.73 -13.41
C GLN A 282 1.78 -4.70 -14.06
N HIS A 283 0.51 -4.77 -13.69
CA HIS A 283 -0.53 -3.79 -14.03
C HIS A 283 -1.51 -3.70 -12.86
N LEU A 284 -2.48 -2.78 -12.92
CA LEU A 284 -3.53 -2.72 -11.91
C LEU A 284 -4.75 -3.54 -12.32
N ALA A 285 -5.35 -4.22 -11.35
CA ALA A 285 -6.66 -4.86 -11.47
C ALA A 285 -7.51 -4.49 -10.25
N HIS A 286 -8.79 -4.86 -10.28
CA HIS A 286 -9.67 -4.60 -9.15
C HIS A 286 -10.67 -5.71 -8.88
N ALA A 287 -11.11 -5.76 -7.62
CA ALA A 287 -12.18 -6.62 -7.14
C ALA A 287 -13.16 -5.81 -6.29
N VAL A 288 -14.38 -6.29 -6.18
CA VAL A 288 -15.43 -5.65 -5.37
C VAL A 288 -15.98 -6.60 -4.31
N SER A 289 -16.39 -6.06 -3.17
CA SER A 289 -16.96 -6.81 -2.06
C SER A 289 -18.06 -6.01 -1.37
N ASP A 290 -19.08 -6.70 -0.85
CA ASP A 290 -20.12 -6.08 -0.03
C ASP A 290 -19.77 -6.13 1.47
N ASP A 291 -18.85 -7.02 1.88
CA ASP A 291 -18.62 -7.40 3.29
C ASP A 291 -17.13 -7.43 3.69
N LEU A 292 -16.20 -7.06 2.80
CA LEU A 292 -14.73 -7.22 2.92
C LEU A 292 -14.24 -8.67 2.99
N ILE A 293 -15.11 -9.67 2.90
CA ILE A 293 -14.78 -11.10 3.02
C ILE A 293 -14.89 -11.79 1.67
N SER A 294 -16.01 -11.56 0.98
CA SER A 294 -16.37 -12.18 -0.29
C SER A 294 -16.05 -11.20 -1.42
N TRP A 295 -15.13 -11.58 -2.29
CA TRP A 295 -14.60 -10.70 -3.35
C TRP A 295 -14.92 -11.25 -4.74
N SER A 296 -15.37 -10.37 -5.64
CA SER A 296 -15.55 -10.67 -7.06
C SER A 296 -14.49 -9.94 -7.87
N ASP A 297 -13.58 -10.70 -8.49
CA ASP A 297 -12.62 -10.18 -9.48
C ASP A 297 -13.36 -9.51 -10.64
N GLN A 298 -12.96 -8.29 -10.97
CA GLN A 298 -13.50 -7.49 -12.09
C GLN A 298 -12.47 -7.32 -13.22
N GLY A 299 -11.26 -7.85 -13.03
CA GLY A 299 -10.18 -7.83 -14.00
C GLY A 299 -9.38 -6.52 -14.04
N PRO A 300 -8.56 -6.34 -15.10
CA PRO A 300 -7.64 -5.22 -15.23
C PRO A 300 -8.33 -3.86 -15.23
N LEU A 301 -7.72 -2.89 -14.54
CA LEU A 301 -8.09 -1.49 -14.64
C LEU A 301 -7.54 -0.88 -15.93
N ARG A 302 -8.32 0.01 -16.54
CA ARG A 302 -7.88 0.79 -17.69
C ARG A 302 -7.35 2.12 -17.20
N LEU A 303 -6.04 2.34 -17.36
CA LEU A 303 -5.44 3.65 -17.18
C LEU A 303 -5.43 4.38 -18.53
N HIS A 304 -6.09 5.53 -18.58
CA HIS A 304 -6.12 6.36 -19.76
C HIS A 304 -4.92 7.32 -19.75
N ALA A 305 -4.09 7.23 -20.79
CA ALA A 305 -2.85 7.99 -21.05
C ALA A 305 -1.55 7.28 -20.66
N GLU A 306 -0.52 7.48 -21.49
CA GLU A 306 0.86 7.10 -21.21
C GLU A 306 1.57 8.28 -20.55
N GLN A 307 2.28 8.01 -19.45
CA GLN A 307 3.09 8.99 -18.72
C GLN A 307 4.50 8.44 -18.57
N ARG A 308 5.51 9.30 -18.67
CA ARG A 308 6.93 8.91 -18.69
C ARG A 308 7.31 8.14 -17.43
N TRP A 309 6.76 8.53 -16.28
CA TRP A 309 7.04 7.86 -15.00
C TRP A 309 6.37 6.48 -14.86
N LEU A 310 5.49 6.10 -15.79
CA LEU A 310 4.84 4.78 -15.87
C LEU A 310 5.43 3.86 -16.94
N ALA A 311 6.40 4.34 -17.74
CA ALA A 311 6.84 3.67 -18.97
C ALA A 311 7.48 2.29 -18.76
N GLY A 312 8.05 2.03 -17.56
CA GLY A 312 8.61 0.73 -17.20
C GLY A 312 7.59 -0.21 -16.56
N ARG A 313 7.23 0.09 -15.31
CA ARG A 313 6.22 -0.66 -14.54
C ARG A 313 5.54 0.25 -13.54
N TYR A 314 4.36 -0.13 -13.08
CA TYR A 314 3.64 0.61 -12.05
C TYR A 314 2.82 -0.32 -11.18
N GLY A 315 2.63 0.08 -9.93
CA GLY A 315 1.95 -0.72 -8.91
C GLY A 315 1.99 0.01 -7.58
N ALA A 316 1.74 -0.73 -6.49
CA ALA A 316 1.60 -0.18 -5.15
C ALA A 316 0.62 1.01 -5.09
N PRO A 317 -0.66 0.78 -5.45
CA PRO A 317 -1.69 1.81 -5.35
C PRO A 317 -1.96 2.13 -3.89
N PHE A 318 -2.29 3.39 -3.62
CA PHE A 318 -2.95 3.81 -2.39
C PHE A 318 -4.09 4.75 -2.74
N VAL A 319 -5.28 4.52 -2.19
CA VAL A 319 -6.49 5.27 -2.55
C VAL A 319 -7.07 5.97 -1.32
N TRP A 320 -7.44 7.24 -1.48
CA TRP A 320 -8.26 7.98 -0.53
C TRP A 320 -9.40 8.69 -1.25
N ARG A 321 -10.33 9.27 -0.49
CA ARG A 321 -11.46 10.02 -1.04
C ARG A 321 -11.60 11.39 -0.37
N GLU A 322 -12.12 12.32 -1.13
CA GLU A 322 -12.42 13.70 -0.70
C GLU A 322 -13.83 14.09 -1.18
N PRO A 323 -14.52 15.02 -0.48
CA PRO A 323 -15.77 15.57 -1.00
C PRO A 323 -15.53 16.32 -2.31
N ALA A 324 -16.38 16.07 -3.32
CA ALA A 324 -16.34 16.79 -4.58
C ALA A 324 -16.84 18.22 -4.37
N GLY A 325 -15.91 19.17 -4.26
CA GLY A 325 -16.22 20.58 -4.01
C GLY A 325 -15.30 21.28 -3.00
N GLY A 326 -14.37 20.55 -2.38
CA GLY A 326 -13.47 21.08 -1.34
C GLY A 326 -13.84 20.58 0.06
N PRO A 327 -13.20 21.09 1.12
CA PRO A 327 -13.46 20.64 2.48
C PRO A 327 -14.95 20.80 2.81
N PRO A 328 -15.54 19.83 3.52
CA PRO A 328 -16.95 19.89 3.86
C PRO A 328 -17.16 21.09 4.78
N HIS A 329 -17.89 22.09 4.30
CA HIS A 329 -18.48 23.10 5.15
C HIS A 329 -19.70 22.45 5.82
N ASP A 330 -19.55 22.18 7.12
CA ASP A 330 -20.56 21.67 8.04
C ASP A 330 -21.13 20.26 7.77
N GLU A 331 -21.09 19.46 8.85
CA GLU A 331 -21.60 18.10 8.95
C GLU A 331 -23.14 18.08 8.82
N GLY A 332 -23.67 18.18 7.61
CA GLY A 332 -25.13 18.30 7.43
C GLY A 332 -25.76 17.61 6.22
N GLU A 333 -25.09 17.56 5.07
CA GLU A 333 -25.69 16.97 3.86
C GLU A 333 -24.87 15.79 3.34
N ALA A 334 -25.30 14.58 3.75
CA ALA A 334 -24.81 13.28 3.30
C ALA A 334 -25.22 12.95 1.84
N GLY A 335 -25.10 13.91 0.93
CA GLY A 335 -25.40 13.79 -0.50
C GLY A 335 -24.28 14.25 -1.43
N GLY A 336 -23.14 14.70 -0.89
CA GLY A 336 -22.00 15.15 -1.69
C GLY A 336 -21.41 14.01 -2.52
N ALA A 337 -21.17 14.27 -3.81
CA ALA A 337 -20.38 13.35 -4.63
C ALA A 337 -18.96 13.25 -4.07
N TRP A 338 -18.33 12.09 -4.21
CA TRP A 338 -16.95 11.87 -3.77
C TRP A 338 -15.99 11.98 -4.96
N CYS A 339 -14.79 12.50 -4.72
CA CYS A 339 -13.66 12.35 -5.59
C CYS A 339 -12.69 11.34 -4.99
N PHE A 340 -12.33 10.32 -5.75
CA PHE A 340 -11.32 9.35 -5.36
C PHE A 340 -9.98 9.78 -5.93
N TRP A 341 -8.94 9.65 -5.13
CA TRP A 341 -7.57 9.94 -5.48
C TRP A 341 -6.73 8.70 -5.28
N MET A 342 -5.74 8.50 -6.14
CA MET A 342 -4.77 7.43 -6.00
C MET A 342 -3.36 7.98 -6.10
N ALA A 343 -2.53 7.66 -5.10
CA ALA A 343 -1.09 7.75 -5.22
C ALA A 343 -0.58 6.41 -5.76
N LEU A 344 0.22 6.45 -6.80
CA LEU A 344 0.69 5.25 -7.50
C LEU A 344 2.20 5.32 -7.68
N MET A 345 2.89 4.22 -7.37
CA MET A 345 4.31 4.10 -7.69
C MET A 345 4.47 3.72 -9.16
N GLY A 346 5.33 4.45 -9.86
CA GLY A 346 5.77 4.11 -11.20
C GLY A 346 7.30 4.10 -11.31
N GLU A 347 7.80 3.27 -12.21
CA GLU A 347 9.19 3.27 -12.65
C GLU A 347 9.26 3.74 -14.09
N ALA A 348 9.98 4.85 -14.31
CA ALA A 348 10.16 5.40 -15.65
C ALA A 348 10.96 4.47 -16.56
N GLU A 349 11.88 3.68 -15.99
CA GLU A 349 12.72 2.76 -16.73
C GLU A 349 13.16 1.57 -15.87
N LEU A 350 13.00 0.36 -16.40
CA LEU A 350 13.31 -0.89 -15.68
C LEU A 350 14.81 -1.10 -15.43
N THR A 351 15.69 -0.46 -16.19
CA THR A 351 17.15 -0.66 -16.08
C THR A 351 17.72 0.19 -14.93
N THR A 352 17.36 1.48 -14.90
CA THR A 352 17.77 2.45 -13.88
C THR A 352 16.92 2.32 -12.63
N HIS A 353 15.68 1.80 -12.74
CA HIS A 353 14.71 1.71 -11.66
C HIS A 353 14.51 3.06 -10.96
N THR A 354 14.52 4.14 -11.75
CA THR A 354 14.13 5.48 -11.28
C THR A 354 12.63 5.45 -11.03
N SER A 355 12.21 5.77 -9.80
CA SER A 355 10.82 5.64 -9.37
C SER A 355 10.23 6.95 -8.87
N PHE A 356 8.92 7.08 -9.08
CA PHE A 356 8.12 8.25 -8.80
C PHE A 356 6.82 7.85 -8.13
N ILE A 357 6.21 8.79 -7.41
CA ILE A 357 4.84 8.69 -6.92
C ILE A 357 4.00 9.71 -7.70
N GLY A 358 3.11 9.22 -8.55
CA GLY A 358 2.19 10.05 -9.31
C GLY A 358 0.76 9.98 -8.79
N LEU A 359 -0.10 10.87 -9.29
CA LEU A 359 -1.49 10.98 -8.87
C LEU A 359 -2.48 10.65 -9.99
N LEU A 360 -3.53 9.92 -9.61
CA LEU A 360 -4.70 9.66 -10.42
C LEU A 360 -5.95 10.10 -9.68
N ARG A 361 -7.01 10.37 -10.43
CA ARG A 361 -8.34 10.65 -9.89
C ARG A 361 -9.41 9.79 -10.52
N SER A 362 -10.48 9.56 -9.79
CA SER A 362 -11.67 8.86 -10.24
C SER A 362 -12.92 9.47 -9.60
N SER A 363 -14.05 9.46 -10.32
CA SER A 363 -15.35 9.86 -9.76
C SER A 363 -16.13 8.70 -9.12
N ASP A 364 -15.72 7.45 -9.40
CA ASP A 364 -16.44 6.25 -8.97
C ASP A 364 -15.55 5.21 -8.27
N GLY A 365 -14.23 5.41 -8.28
CA GLY A 365 -13.23 4.49 -7.75
C GLY A 365 -12.82 3.38 -8.72
N ILE A 366 -13.34 3.38 -9.96
CA ILE A 366 -13.15 2.33 -10.96
C ILE A 366 -12.53 2.89 -12.23
N GLU A 367 -13.05 3.99 -12.77
CA GLU A 367 -12.47 4.67 -13.93
C GLU A 367 -11.43 5.69 -13.46
N TRP A 368 -10.15 5.42 -13.75
CA TRP A 368 -9.03 6.22 -13.27
C TRP A 368 -8.42 7.07 -14.39
N HIS A 369 -8.22 8.35 -14.08
CA HIS A 369 -7.60 9.32 -14.97
C HIS A 369 -6.30 9.81 -14.36
N LEU A 370 -5.20 9.66 -15.10
CA LEU A 370 -3.93 10.26 -14.75
C LEU A 370 -4.05 11.79 -14.77
N LEU A 371 -3.51 12.44 -13.73
CA LEU A 371 -3.38 13.89 -13.77
C LEU A 371 -2.29 14.29 -14.78
N PRO A 372 -2.44 15.38 -15.56
CA PRO A 372 -1.45 15.77 -16.56
C PRO A 372 -0.06 15.97 -15.95
N GLU A 373 0.98 15.42 -16.58
CA GLU A 373 2.36 15.68 -16.15
C GLU A 373 2.64 17.18 -16.22
N ARG A 374 3.29 17.74 -15.19
CA ARG A 374 3.87 19.07 -15.29
C ARG A 374 5.02 19.00 -16.29
N ASN A 375 4.87 19.62 -17.47
CA ASN A 375 5.91 19.64 -18.51
C ASN A 375 7.23 20.15 -17.92
N ALA A 376 8.21 19.26 -17.78
CA ALA A 376 9.57 19.60 -17.33
C ALA A 376 10.29 20.58 -18.28
N SER A 377 9.78 20.78 -19.52
CA SER A 377 10.42 21.55 -20.58
C SER A 377 10.28 23.07 -20.48
N ALA A 378 9.45 23.61 -19.59
CA ALA A 378 9.36 25.07 -19.37
C ALA A 378 10.41 25.59 -18.37
N ASP A 379 11.07 24.71 -17.62
CA ASP A 379 11.98 25.07 -16.51
C ASP A 379 13.46 24.71 -16.79
N VAL A 380 13.82 24.35 -18.03
CA VAL A 380 15.17 23.79 -18.37
C VAL A 380 16.29 24.82 -18.50
N GLU A 381 16.02 26.13 -18.45
CA GLU A 381 17.11 27.14 -18.44
C GLU A 381 17.71 27.43 -17.06
N GLY A 382 17.22 26.79 -15.99
CA GLY A 382 17.88 26.82 -14.69
C GLY A 382 17.69 25.48 -14.00
N GLY A 383 18.78 24.73 -13.76
CA GLY A 383 18.76 23.36 -13.24
C GLY A 383 18.02 23.15 -11.91
N TRP A 384 16.69 23.07 -11.97
CA TRP A 384 15.78 22.81 -10.87
C TRP A 384 14.90 21.59 -11.20
N LEU A 385 15.20 20.45 -10.60
CA LEU A 385 14.23 19.34 -10.46
C LEU A 385 13.86 19.25 -8.97
N THR A 386 12.80 19.99 -8.65
CA THR A 386 11.87 19.93 -7.50
C THR A 386 12.37 19.30 -6.19
N SER A 387 13.01 20.13 -5.35
CA SER A 387 12.64 20.38 -3.94
C SER A 387 13.52 21.51 -3.40
N HIS A 388 12.97 22.71 -3.16
CA HIS A 388 13.68 23.72 -2.35
C HIS A 388 13.51 23.35 -0.88
N VAL A 389 14.52 22.69 -0.30
CA VAL A 389 14.66 22.64 1.16
C VAL A 389 15.20 23.99 1.59
N LEU A 390 14.33 24.88 2.09
CA LEU A 390 14.77 26.12 2.74
C LEU A 390 15.34 25.78 4.13
N GLY A 391 16.64 25.46 4.17
CA GLY A 391 17.40 25.39 5.41
C GLY A 391 17.91 26.77 5.80
N SER A 392 17.24 27.44 6.74
CA SER A 392 17.78 28.63 7.42
C SER A 392 18.60 28.17 8.62
N ALA A 393 19.93 28.15 8.49
CA ALA A 393 20.84 28.10 9.63
C ALA A 393 21.58 29.44 9.70
N ALA A 394 21.11 30.32 10.57
CA ALA A 394 21.87 31.49 10.99
C ALA A 394 23.02 31.01 11.88
N ALA A 395 24.25 31.22 11.41
CA ALA A 395 25.46 31.04 12.19
C ALA A 395 25.62 32.23 13.15
N SER A 396 25.84 31.93 14.42
CA SER A 396 26.43 32.85 15.39
C SER A 396 27.53 32.11 16.13
N GLU A 397 28.79 32.46 15.85
CA GLU A 397 29.92 32.22 16.74
C GLU A 397 29.78 33.10 18.01
N PRO A 398 30.45 32.75 19.14
CA PRO A 398 31.80 33.30 19.34
C PRO A 398 32.82 32.42 20.11
N ASN A 399 34.09 32.64 19.75
CA ASN A 399 35.33 32.75 20.55
C ASN A 399 35.70 31.76 21.69
N ALA A 400 36.74 30.97 21.40
CA ALA A 400 38.07 30.91 22.03
C ALA A 400 38.25 30.95 23.57
N HIS A 401 38.88 29.90 24.13
CA HIS A 401 40.03 30.00 25.07
C HIS A 401 40.83 28.68 25.16
N SER A 402 42.06 28.81 25.64
CA SER A 402 43.30 28.11 25.29
C SER A 402 43.69 26.88 26.15
N THR A 403 44.36 25.89 25.51
CA THR A 403 45.55 25.07 25.95
C THR A 403 45.52 24.17 27.21
N PRO A 404 46.44 23.17 27.36
CA PRO A 404 47.07 22.24 26.40
C PRO A 404 47.10 20.72 26.84
N ASP A 405 47.55 19.89 25.89
CA ASP A 405 48.03 18.47 25.84
C ASP A 405 48.63 17.77 27.11
N PRO A 406 49.03 16.45 27.13
CA PRO A 406 49.05 15.42 26.06
C PRO A 406 48.70 13.95 26.46
N ALA A 407 48.49 13.08 25.46
CA ALA A 407 48.89 11.65 25.34
C ALA A 407 47.97 10.99 24.30
N GLY A 408 48.40 10.60 23.11
CA GLY A 408 49.39 9.56 22.86
C GLY A 408 48.69 8.33 22.28
N SER A 409 48.77 8.11 20.96
CA SER A 409 48.99 6.79 20.32
C SER A 409 48.75 6.84 18.81
N ARG A 410 49.68 6.16 18.13
CA ARG A 410 49.95 6.15 16.68
C ARG A 410 48.95 5.31 15.87
N PRO A 411 48.91 5.50 14.54
CA PRO A 411 48.01 4.77 13.62
C PRO A 411 48.41 3.30 13.44
N ARG A 412 47.39 2.44 13.29
CA ARG A 412 47.52 1.01 12.98
C ARG A 412 48.21 0.80 11.63
N ARG A 413 49.41 0.19 11.67
CA ARG A 413 50.04 -0.47 10.53
C ARG A 413 49.47 -1.89 10.40
N SER A 414 49.18 -2.28 9.17
CA SER A 414 48.86 -3.65 8.76
C SER A 414 50.11 -4.54 8.84
N GLU A 415 50.05 -5.59 9.65
CA GLU A 415 51.09 -6.62 9.75
C GLU A 415 50.94 -7.67 8.63
N VAL A 416 52.06 -7.99 7.99
CA VAL A 416 52.23 -9.11 7.06
C VAL A 416 52.93 -10.22 7.86
N ILE A 417 52.30 -11.38 7.99
CA ILE A 417 52.87 -12.54 8.68
C ILE A 417 53.77 -13.30 7.69
N LEU A 418 55.08 -13.31 7.98
CA LEU A 418 56.10 -14.10 7.28
C LEU A 418 56.30 -15.44 8.01
N ASP A 419 56.77 -16.47 7.30
CA ASP A 419 57.21 -17.72 7.94
C ASP A 419 58.62 -17.62 8.53
N GLU A 420 59.09 -18.68 9.21
CA GLU A 420 60.40 -18.75 9.89
C GLU A 420 61.60 -18.67 8.92
N SER A 421 61.37 -18.53 7.61
CA SER A 421 62.39 -18.28 6.60
C SER A 421 62.22 -16.92 5.90
N GLY A 422 61.32 -16.05 6.39
CA GLY A 422 61.14 -14.68 5.90
C GLY A 422 60.33 -14.54 4.60
N ASN A 423 59.60 -15.57 4.17
CA ASN A 423 58.80 -15.51 2.94
C ASN A 423 57.31 -15.21 3.19
N PRO A 424 56.66 -14.37 2.36
CA PRO A 424 55.22 -14.11 2.46
C PRO A 424 54.41 -15.32 1.93
N ARG A 425 53.52 -15.88 2.76
CA ARG A 425 52.64 -17.00 2.37
C ARG A 425 51.71 -16.61 1.21
N GLY A 426 51.90 -17.27 0.07
CA GLY A 426 51.17 -17.04 -1.17
C GLY A 426 49.69 -17.46 -1.15
N THR A 427 48.93 -16.79 -2.02
CA THR A 427 47.51 -16.96 -2.30
C THR A 427 47.20 -18.30 -2.97
N LEU A 428 46.25 -19.05 -2.43
CA LEU A 428 45.76 -20.30 -3.01
C LEU A 428 44.84 -19.99 -4.21
N VAL A 429 45.35 -20.16 -5.43
CA VAL A 429 44.55 -20.04 -6.67
C VAL A 429 43.83 -21.37 -6.92
N LEU A 430 42.53 -21.41 -6.62
CA LEU A 430 41.64 -22.49 -7.05
C LEU A 430 41.33 -22.34 -8.55
N SER A 431 42.02 -23.11 -9.40
CA SER A 431 41.70 -23.25 -10.81
C SER A 431 40.40 -24.04 -11.00
N LYS A 432 39.37 -23.41 -11.59
CA LYS A 432 38.14 -24.09 -11.99
C LYS A 432 38.42 -24.96 -13.21
N LYS A 433 38.36 -26.28 -13.03
CA LYS A 433 38.28 -27.28 -14.11
C LYS A 433 37.05 -27.00 -14.99
N LYS A 434 37.31 -26.78 -16.27
CA LYS A 434 36.35 -26.67 -17.38
C LYS A 434 35.69 -28.05 -17.58
N LYS A 435 34.41 -28.22 -17.20
CA LYS A 435 33.62 -29.42 -17.52
C LYS A 435 33.14 -29.33 -18.97
N SER A 436 33.61 -30.25 -19.78
CA SER A 436 33.16 -30.54 -21.14
C SER A 436 31.71 -31.06 -21.14
N ARG A 437 30.92 -30.60 -22.13
CA ARG A 437 29.59 -31.12 -22.46
C ARG A 437 29.72 -32.51 -23.11
N PRO A 438 28.83 -33.48 -22.80
CA PRO A 438 28.62 -34.64 -23.66
C PRO A 438 27.60 -34.32 -24.78
N PRO A 439 27.64 -35.06 -25.90
CA PRO A 439 26.95 -34.73 -27.13
C PRO A 439 25.47 -35.13 -27.14
N HIS A 440 24.74 -34.46 -28.03
CA HIS A 440 23.37 -34.73 -28.42
C HIS A 440 23.14 -36.18 -28.84
N THR A 441 22.14 -36.84 -28.24
CA THR A 441 21.45 -37.98 -28.83
C THR A 441 20.07 -37.56 -29.34
N ARG A 442 19.74 -38.12 -30.50
CA ARG A 442 18.64 -37.78 -31.40
C ARG A 442 17.47 -38.74 -31.15
N SER A 443 16.26 -38.20 -31.30
CA SER A 443 14.99 -38.84 -31.67
C SER A 443 14.42 -40.01 -30.85
N GLU A 444 13.23 -39.80 -30.31
CA GLU A 444 12.07 -40.66 -30.61
C GLU A 444 10.76 -39.85 -30.50
N GLN A 445 10.09 -39.65 -31.63
CA GLN A 445 8.72 -39.16 -31.71
C GLN A 445 7.78 -40.35 -31.47
N LYS A 446 6.96 -40.30 -30.41
CA LYS A 446 5.77 -41.16 -30.30
C LYS A 446 4.52 -40.31 -30.45
N ARG A 447 3.81 -40.55 -31.55
CA ARG A 447 2.42 -40.15 -31.80
C ARG A 447 1.53 -40.89 -30.80
N PHE A 448 0.62 -40.18 -30.14
CA PHE A 448 -0.59 -40.79 -29.58
C PHE A 448 -1.80 -40.28 -30.36
N ARG A 449 -2.53 -41.25 -30.93
CA ARG A 449 -3.89 -41.09 -31.46
C ARG A 449 -4.85 -41.05 -30.26
N THR A 450 -5.76 -40.10 -30.29
CA THR A 450 -6.98 -40.09 -29.48
C THR A 450 -8.03 -41.03 -30.08
N THR A 451 -8.67 -41.80 -29.21
CA THR A 451 -10.07 -42.25 -29.31
C THR A 451 -10.78 -41.74 -28.08
#